data_AF-A0A946YY89-F1
#
_entry.id   AF-A0A946YY89-F1
#
_cell.length_a   1.000
_cell.length_b   1.000
_cell.length_c   1.000
_cell.angle_alpha   90.00
_cell.angle_beta   90.00
_cell.angle_gamma   90.00
#
_symmetry.space_group_name_H-M   'P 1'
#
loop_
_entity.id
_entity.type
_entity.pdbx_description
1 polymer ?
#
loop_
_entity_poly.entity_id
_entity_poly.type
_entity_poly.pdbx_seq_one_letter_code
_entity_poly.pdbx_strand_id
1 'polypeptide(L)'
;MSSDKAPTMIIPRGTDIEVDVHGQLTIRTPGNLVIQDSGNFATLESVNGSIRIESNAEVEAVTVRCAETCFIEGALTAWKVTADSIHLEDAAKANIVLQETQRLEVGQGARIVGNFKDEKELFYLFSRFAGELRALPIFSERKRMPGADGGDQPVADLPPSLLESLDENAEEVEVVQASEVDEVEVEEPASPSPRDGALPDPLFYSLVILEREFTRPAYGPTSQRAIEELVKLLRDRDFETLRLTYKTLFSRIVEPGKDVQRVQELIGKHFQGSSAGL
;
A
#
# COMPACT_ATOMS: atom_id res chain seq x y z
N MET A 1 -50.11 10.19 10.38
CA MET A 1 -49.83 10.61 8.99
C MET A 1 -48.33 10.80 8.90
N SER A 2 -47.60 9.81 8.37
CA SER A 2 -46.17 9.94 8.08
C SER A 2 -46.04 11.00 6.99
N SER A 3 -45.37 12.10 7.29
CA SER A 3 -44.98 13.08 6.28
C SER A 3 -43.84 12.44 5.48
N ASP A 4 -44.16 11.60 4.49
CA ASP A 4 -43.21 11.12 3.50
C ASP A 4 -42.71 12.34 2.71
N LYS A 5 -41.64 12.95 3.20
CA LYS A 5 -40.85 13.91 2.43
C LYS A 5 -40.39 13.14 1.20
N ALA A 6 -40.77 13.62 0.01
CA ALA A 6 -40.21 13.10 -1.22
C ALA A 6 -38.67 13.18 -1.13
N PRO A 7 -37.93 12.12 -1.50
CA PRO A 7 -36.48 12.14 -1.50
C PRO A 7 -36.02 13.34 -2.32
N THR A 8 -35.35 14.27 -1.65
CA THR A 8 -34.95 15.54 -2.26
C THR A 8 -33.48 15.43 -2.62
N MET A 9 -33.17 15.48 -3.91
CA MET A 9 -31.80 15.50 -4.42
C MET A 9 -31.35 16.96 -4.60
N ILE A 10 -30.25 17.36 -3.94
CA ILE A 10 -29.65 18.68 -4.11
C ILE A 10 -28.48 18.56 -5.09
N ILE A 11 -28.64 19.10 -6.29
CA ILE A 11 -27.59 19.10 -7.33
C ILE A 11 -26.96 20.50 -7.38
N PRO A 12 -25.68 20.66 -7.00
CA PRO A 12 -25.01 21.95 -7.06
C PRO A 12 -24.85 22.42 -8.52
N ARG A 13 -24.68 23.74 -8.69
CA ARG A 13 -24.51 24.32 -10.03
C ARG A 13 -23.21 23.82 -10.64
N GLY A 14 -23.27 23.44 -11.91
CA GLY A 14 -22.13 22.91 -12.65
C GLY A 14 -21.88 21.42 -12.44
N THR A 15 -22.76 20.72 -11.71
CA THR A 15 -22.77 19.26 -11.72
C THR A 15 -23.28 18.73 -13.04
N ASP A 16 -22.50 17.85 -13.64
CA ASP A 16 -22.84 17.08 -14.82
C ASP A 16 -23.25 15.66 -14.42
N ILE A 17 -24.38 15.19 -14.96
CA ILE A 17 -24.92 13.86 -14.68
C ILE A 17 -25.25 13.20 -16.00
N GLU A 18 -24.52 12.14 -16.31
CA GLU A 18 -24.72 11.33 -17.50
C GLU A 18 -25.10 9.91 -17.09
N VAL A 19 -25.92 9.25 -17.91
CA VAL A 19 -26.26 7.85 -17.75
C VAL A 19 -25.78 7.13 -19.00
N ASP A 20 -24.94 6.11 -18.81
CA ASP A 20 -24.43 5.34 -19.94
C ASP A 20 -25.46 4.33 -20.49
N VAL A 21 -25.10 3.64 -21.57
CA VAL A 21 -25.95 2.61 -22.20
C VAL A 21 -26.20 1.38 -21.32
N HIS A 22 -25.42 1.21 -20.25
CA HIS A 22 -25.56 0.14 -19.27
C HIS A 22 -26.35 0.58 -18.02
N GLY A 23 -26.83 1.82 -17.97
CA GLY A 23 -27.58 2.39 -16.86
C GLY A 23 -26.72 2.82 -15.68
N GLN A 24 -25.40 2.93 -15.85
CA GLN A 24 -24.49 3.43 -14.82
C GLN A 24 -24.46 4.96 -14.83
N LEU A 25 -24.42 5.53 -13.62
CA LEU A 25 -24.40 6.98 -13.42
C LEU A 25 -22.96 7.51 -13.46
N THR A 26 -22.72 8.53 -14.27
CA THR A 26 -21.53 9.37 -14.20
C THR A 26 -21.92 10.70 -13.57
N ILE A 27 -21.30 11.04 -12.46
CA ILE A 27 -21.52 12.31 -11.75
C ILE A 27 -20.19 13.05 -11.70
N ARG A 28 -20.17 14.27 -12.24
CA ARG A 28 -19.02 15.18 -12.15
C ARG A 28 -19.46 16.46 -11.47
N THR A 29 -18.87 16.77 -10.32
CA THR A 29 -19.24 17.94 -9.51
C THR A 29 -18.01 18.83 -9.29
N PRO A 30 -18.15 20.17 -9.37
CA PRO A 30 -17.02 21.06 -9.15
C PRO A 30 -16.60 21.17 -7.68
N GLY A 31 -17.49 20.87 -6.73
CA GLY A 31 -17.24 20.90 -5.29
C GLY A 31 -17.53 19.57 -4.62
N ASN A 32 -17.83 19.62 -3.32
CA ASN A 32 -18.01 18.39 -2.53
C ASN A 32 -19.21 17.58 -2.99
N LEU A 33 -19.02 16.26 -3.06
CA LEU A 33 -20.06 15.29 -3.38
C LEU A 33 -20.32 14.40 -2.16
N VAL A 34 -21.58 14.29 -1.75
CA VAL A 34 -22.00 13.41 -0.65
C VAL A 34 -22.95 12.36 -1.21
N ILE A 35 -22.61 11.09 -0.99
CA ILE A 35 -23.40 9.93 -1.40
C ILE A 35 -24.03 9.34 -0.14
N GLN A 36 -25.35 9.46 -0.04
CA GLN A 36 -26.15 8.99 1.10
C GLN A 36 -26.92 7.70 0.80
N ASP A 37 -27.12 7.40 -0.48
CA ASP A 37 -27.86 6.25 -0.95
C ASP A 37 -26.93 5.33 -1.77
N SER A 38 -27.18 4.02 -1.66
CA SER A 38 -26.44 3.01 -2.43
C SER A 38 -26.69 3.14 -3.93
N GLY A 39 -25.69 2.79 -4.74
CA GLY A 39 -25.82 2.88 -6.19
C GLY A 39 -24.61 2.41 -6.97
N ASN A 40 -24.85 2.21 -8.27
CA ASN A 40 -23.85 1.78 -9.24
C ASN A 40 -23.48 2.94 -10.16
N PHE A 41 -22.21 3.30 -10.17
CA PHE A 41 -21.67 4.46 -10.85
C PHE A 41 -20.58 4.04 -11.84
N ALA A 42 -20.57 4.66 -13.01
CA ALA A 42 -19.43 4.53 -13.91
C ALA A 42 -18.30 5.41 -13.36
N THR A 43 -18.59 6.70 -13.16
CA THR A 43 -17.60 7.67 -12.67
C THR A 43 -18.18 8.58 -11.61
N LEU A 44 -17.49 8.69 -10.47
CA LEU A 44 -17.72 9.71 -9.46
C LEU A 44 -16.53 10.67 -9.47
N GLU A 45 -16.77 11.91 -9.87
CA GLU A 45 -15.72 12.92 -9.98
C GLU A 45 -16.08 14.18 -9.19
N SER A 46 -15.15 14.60 -8.33
CA SER A 46 -15.17 15.86 -7.62
C SER A 46 -13.92 16.67 -7.99
N VAL A 47 -14.09 17.68 -8.85
CA VAL A 47 -12.97 18.38 -9.51
C VAL A 47 -12.16 19.24 -8.53
N ASN A 48 -12.81 19.95 -7.60
CA ASN A 48 -12.14 20.80 -6.61
C ASN A 48 -12.73 20.58 -5.20
N GLY A 49 -13.04 19.35 -4.84
CA GLY A 49 -13.58 19.04 -3.53
C GLY A 49 -13.43 17.59 -3.13
N SER A 50 -14.03 17.24 -2.01
CA SER A 50 -14.03 15.90 -1.42
C SER A 50 -15.23 15.06 -1.86
N ILE A 51 -15.09 13.74 -1.84
CA ILE A 51 -16.22 12.81 -1.93
C ILE A 51 -16.45 12.21 -0.55
N ARG A 52 -17.68 12.18 -0.07
CA ARG A 52 -18.09 11.50 1.17
C ARG A 52 -19.14 10.44 0.89
N ILE A 53 -18.90 9.23 1.37
CA ILE A 53 -19.83 8.10 1.32
C ILE A 53 -20.30 7.83 2.73
N GLU A 54 -21.60 8.06 2.98
CA GLU A 54 -22.18 7.89 4.31
C GLU A 54 -22.26 6.41 4.73
N SER A 55 -22.35 6.20 6.05
CA SER A 55 -22.37 4.87 6.69
C SER A 55 -23.44 3.90 6.17
N ASN A 56 -24.57 4.40 5.65
CA ASN A 56 -25.67 3.61 5.13
C ASN A 56 -25.59 3.35 3.62
N ALA A 57 -24.60 3.92 2.93
CA ALA A 57 -24.45 3.80 1.48
C ALA A 57 -23.47 2.67 1.11
N GLU A 58 -23.88 1.88 0.13
CA GLU A 58 -23.04 0.91 -0.56
C GLU A 58 -22.85 1.36 -2.01
N VAL A 59 -21.62 1.74 -2.34
CA VAL A 59 -21.28 2.39 -3.61
C VAL A 59 -20.39 1.46 -4.41
N GLU A 60 -20.85 1.10 -5.60
CA GLU A 60 -20.02 0.44 -6.61
C GLU A 60 -19.69 1.45 -7.70
N ALA A 61 -18.41 1.72 -7.93
CA ALA A 61 -17.96 2.67 -8.92
C ALA A 61 -16.83 2.10 -9.79
N VAL A 62 -16.82 2.35 -11.09
CA VAL A 62 -15.63 1.98 -11.88
C VAL A 62 -14.48 2.93 -11.55
N THR A 63 -14.75 4.24 -11.58
CA THR A 63 -13.75 5.28 -11.27
C THR A 63 -14.26 6.24 -10.20
N VAL A 64 -13.42 6.52 -9.21
CA VAL A 64 -13.63 7.56 -8.19
C VAL A 64 -12.45 8.53 -8.24
N ARG A 65 -12.73 9.80 -8.51
CA ARG A 65 -11.74 10.87 -8.57
C ARG A 65 -12.15 12.02 -7.67
N CYS A 66 -11.30 12.42 -6.75
CA CYS A 66 -11.46 13.65 -6.00
C CYS A 66 -10.14 14.39 -5.88
N ALA A 67 -10.17 15.72 -5.83
CA ALA A 67 -8.96 16.52 -5.70
C ALA A 67 -8.39 16.51 -4.28
N GLU A 68 -9.25 16.44 -3.27
CA GLU A 68 -8.87 16.51 -1.87
C GLU A 68 -8.99 15.13 -1.21
N THR A 69 -10.02 14.95 -0.39
CA THR A 69 -10.19 13.77 0.45
C THR A 69 -11.38 12.92 0.01
N CYS A 70 -11.20 11.60 0.01
CA CYS A 70 -12.29 10.63 -0.07
C CYS A 70 -12.61 10.10 1.32
N PHE A 71 -13.76 10.49 1.88
CA PHE A 71 -14.28 10.02 3.16
C PHE A 71 -15.20 8.83 2.94
N ILE A 72 -14.86 7.69 3.55
CA ILE A 72 -15.60 6.44 3.40
C ILE A 72 -16.06 6.01 4.80
N GLU A 73 -17.36 6.12 5.06
CA GLU A 73 -18.00 5.63 6.29
C GLU A 73 -18.75 4.31 6.06
N GLY A 74 -19.35 4.15 4.88
CA GLY A 74 -20.09 2.96 4.47
C GLY A 74 -19.24 1.94 3.73
N ALA A 75 -19.73 1.48 2.59
CA ALA A 75 -19.04 0.55 1.72
C ALA A 75 -18.71 1.18 0.36
N LEU A 76 -17.45 1.07 -0.08
CA LEU A 76 -16.99 1.50 -1.39
C LEU A 76 -16.28 0.35 -2.10
N THR A 77 -16.75 -0.01 -3.28
CA THR A 77 -16.03 -0.88 -4.21
C THR A 77 -15.67 -0.07 -5.46
N ALA A 78 -14.37 0.12 -5.72
CA ALA A 78 -13.93 0.88 -6.89
C ALA A 78 -12.64 0.38 -7.55
N TRP A 79 -12.62 0.39 -8.89
CA TRP A 79 -11.51 -0.16 -9.68
C TRP A 79 -10.39 0.85 -9.91
N LYS A 80 -10.68 2.14 -9.76
CA LYS A 80 -9.70 3.21 -9.85
C LYS A 80 -10.07 4.31 -8.88
N VAL A 81 -9.23 4.52 -7.87
CA VAL A 81 -9.37 5.63 -6.93
C VAL A 81 -8.18 6.57 -7.04
N THR A 82 -8.48 7.83 -7.34
CA THR A 82 -7.54 8.95 -7.39
C THR A 82 -8.02 10.02 -6.41
N ALA A 83 -7.24 10.26 -5.37
CA ALA A 83 -7.58 11.17 -4.28
C ALA A 83 -6.30 11.60 -3.56
N ASP A 84 -6.12 12.88 -3.18
CA ASP A 84 -4.94 13.27 -2.40
C ASP A 84 -4.88 12.52 -1.07
N SER A 85 -6.04 12.36 -0.43
CA SER A 85 -6.18 11.66 0.84
C SER A 85 -7.39 10.74 0.85
N ILE A 86 -7.30 9.59 1.52
CA ILE A 86 -8.42 8.67 1.76
C ILE A 86 -8.55 8.44 3.26
N HIS A 87 -9.77 8.62 3.77
CA HIS A 87 -10.12 8.44 5.17
C HIS A 87 -11.20 7.36 5.25
N LEU A 88 -10.87 6.23 5.87
CA LEU A 88 -11.81 5.16 6.17
C LEU A 88 -12.17 5.22 7.66
N GLU A 89 -13.47 5.34 7.98
CA GLU A 89 -13.93 5.25 9.37
C GLU A 89 -13.94 3.83 9.93
N ASP A 90 -14.05 3.69 11.26
CA ASP A 90 -13.88 2.46 12.02
C ASP A 90 -14.75 1.27 11.58
N ALA A 91 -15.88 1.49 10.88
CA ALA A 91 -16.76 0.42 10.37
C ALA A 91 -16.77 0.31 8.83
N ALA A 92 -15.97 1.13 8.14
CA ALA A 92 -16.00 1.25 6.70
C ALA A 92 -15.37 0.04 6.00
N LYS A 93 -15.91 -0.30 4.83
CA LYS A 93 -15.37 -1.36 3.96
C LYS A 93 -15.00 -0.76 2.61
N ALA A 94 -13.73 -0.79 2.25
CA ALA A 94 -13.25 -0.31 0.96
C ALA A 94 -12.58 -1.44 0.19
N ASN A 95 -13.16 -1.83 -0.95
CA ASN A 95 -12.53 -2.70 -1.93
C ASN A 95 -12.05 -1.80 -3.09
N ILE A 96 -10.88 -1.19 -2.94
CA ILE A 96 -10.42 -0.12 -3.83
C ILE A 96 -9.02 -0.35 -4.38
N VAL A 97 -8.83 -0.07 -5.66
CA VAL A 97 -7.51 -0.04 -6.28
C VAL A 97 -6.99 1.41 -6.26
N LEU A 98 -5.90 1.61 -5.52
CA LEU A 98 -5.28 2.90 -5.28
C LEU A 98 -4.27 3.20 -6.39
N GLN A 99 -4.43 4.31 -7.12
CA GLN A 99 -3.47 4.70 -8.17
C GLN A 99 -2.66 5.94 -7.80
N GLU A 100 -3.32 6.96 -7.24
CA GLU A 100 -2.71 8.28 -7.03
C GLU A 100 -3.15 8.84 -5.67
N THR A 101 -2.82 8.12 -4.59
CA THR A 101 -3.18 8.52 -3.22
C THR A 101 -1.98 8.90 -2.38
N GLN A 102 -2.05 10.09 -1.75
CA GLN A 102 -0.95 10.60 -0.94
C GLN A 102 -0.99 10.24 0.53
N ARG A 103 -2.18 10.21 1.14
CA ARG A 103 -2.42 9.95 2.57
C ARG A 103 -3.52 8.90 2.74
N LEU A 104 -3.38 7.97 3.69
CA LEU A 104 -4.35 6.90 3.92
C LEU A 104 -4.61 6.72 5.42
N GLU A 105 -5.68 7.33 5.90
CA GLU A 105 -6.14 7.17 7.27
C GLU A 105 -7.15 6.01 7.34
N VAL A 106 -6.83 5.00 8.16
CA VAL A 106 -7.65 3.79 8.30
C VAL A 106 -8.11 3.66 9.76
N GLY A 107 -9.43 3.65 9.97
CA GLY A 107 -10.05 3.40 11.26
C GLY A 107 -9.75 1.99 11.80
N GLN A 108 -9.93 1.79 13.11
CA GLN A 108 -9.48 0.58 13.82
C GLN A 108 -10.16 -0.70 13.33
N GLY A 109 -11.42 -0.64 12.89
CA GLY A 109 -12.16 -1.77 12.32
C GLY A 109 -12.35 -1.68 10.81
N ALA A 110 -11.74 -0.68 10.15
CA ALA A 110 -11.89 -0.47 8.73
C ALA A 110 -11.17 -1.57 7.95
N ARG A 111 -11.79 -2.04 6.86
CA ARG A 111 -11.19 -3.05 5.98
C ARG A 111 -10.90 -2.42 4.62
N ILE A 112 -9.62 -2.36 4.27
CA ILE A 112 -9.17 -2.02 2.93
C ILE A 112 -8.70 -3.28 2.20
N VAL A 113 -9.24 -3.52 1.00
CA VAL A 113 -8.84 -4.59 0.09
C VAL A 113 -8.44 -3.93 -1.22
N GLY A 114 -7.16 -3.95 -1.54
CA GLY A 114 -6.64 -3.44 -2.80
C GLY A 114 -6.21 -4.56 -3.73
N ASN A 115 -6.44 -4.37 -5.03
CA ASN A 115 -5.85 -5.19 -6.07
C ASN A 115 -4.58 -4.47 -6.53
N PHE A 116 -3.41 -4.97 -6.10
CA PHE A 116 -2.13 -4.36 -6.44
C PHE A 116 -1.61 -5.00 -7.72
N LYS A 117 -1.12 -4.18 -8.65
CA LYS A 117 -0.59 -4.65 -9.91
C LYS A 117 0.66 -5.52 -9.70
N ASP A 118 1.50 -5.17 -8.72
CA ASP A 118 2.73 -5.87 -8.37
C ASP A 118 3.06 -5.82 -6.87
N GLU A 119 3.88 -6.75 -6.36
CA GLU A 119 4.40 -6.76 -4.98
C GLU A 119 5.12 -5.44 -4.63
N LYS A 120 5.73 -4.79 -5.62
CA LYS A 120 6.36 -3.47 -5.46
C LYS A 120 5.37 -2.37 -5.08
N GLU A 121 4.17 -2.38 -5.65
CA GLU A 121 3.13 -1.38 -5.38
C GLU A 121 2.57 -1.57 -3.97
N LEU A 122 2.29 -2.82 -3.60
CA LEU A 122 1.96 -3.18 -2.22
C LEU A 122 3.07 -2.71 -1.25
N PHE A 123 4.33 -2.92 -1.60
CA PHE A 123 5.47 -2.50 -0.80
C PHE A 123 5.62 -0.97 -0.71
N TYR A 124 5.45 -0.24 -1.82
CA TYR A 124 5.42 1.21 -1.84
C TYR A 124 4.31 1.76 -0.95
N LEU A 125 3.16 1.10 -0.94
CA LEU A 125 2.03 1.46 -0.11
C LEU A 125 2.34 1.25 1.38
N PHE A 126 2.90 0.09 1.75
CA PHE A 126 3.40 -0.16 3.11
C PHE A 126 4.49 0.82 3.53
N SER A 127 5.32 1.27 2.59
CA SER A 127 6.43 2.20 2.83
C SER A 127 5.94 3.64 3.02
N ARG A 128 5.03 4.07 2.16
CA ARG A 128 4.39 5.40 2.18
C ARG A 128 3.52 5.57 3.42
N PHE A 129 2.75 4.54 3.76
CA PHE A 129 1.86 4.52 4.92
C PHE A 129 2.48 3.81 6.13
N ALA A 130 3.80 3.62 6.17
CA ALA A 130 4.46 2.90 7.26
C ALA A 130 4.18 3.53 8.63
N GLY A 131 4.04 4.86 8.69
CA GLY A 131 3.68 5.57 9.92
C GLY A 131 2.23 5.32 10.34
N GLU A 132 1.30 5.45 9.39
CA GLU A 132 -0.15 5.28 9.60
C GLU A 132 -0.51 3.82 9.91
N LEU A 133 0.11 2.86 9.21
CA LEU A 133 -0.05 1.43 9.45
C LEU A 133 0.59 0.98 10.78
N ARG A 134 1.70 1.58 11.21
CA ARG A 134 2.28 1.31 12.54
C ARG A 134 1.42 1.87 13.68
N ALA A 135 0.60 2.89 13.41
CA ALA A 135 -0.35 3.43 14.37
C ALA A 135 -1.60 2.56 14.52
N LEU A 136 -1.84 1.60 13.62
CA LEU A 136 -2.93 0.64 13.75
C LEU A 136 -2.68 -0.33 14.92
N PRO A 137 -3.73 -0.67 15.70
CA PRO A 137 -3.60 -1.49 16.90
C PRO A 137 -3.04 -2.89 16.64
N ILE A 138 -3.20 -3.44 15.43
CA ILE A 138 -2.69 -4.75 15.00
C ILE A 138 -1.15 -4.84 15.15
N PHE A 139 -0.43 -3.73 14.95
CA PHE A 139 1.03 -3.69 15.12
C PHE A 139 1.46 -3.26 16.53
N SER A 140 0.59 -2.56 17.26
CA SER A 140 0.85 -2.17 18.65
C SER A 140 0.74 -3.35 19.62
N GLU A 141 -0.12 -4.34 19.34
CA GLU A 141 -0.26 -5.52 20.20
C GLU A 141 0.93 -6.49 20.12
N ARG A 142 1.68 -6.55 19.00
CA ARG A 142 2.93 -7.33 18.94
C ARG A 142 4.05 -6.76 19.81
N LYS A 143 3.92 -5.53 20.34
CA LYS A 143 4.89 -4.91 21.25
C LYS A 143 4.51 -5.06 22.74
N ARG A 144 3.64 -6.00 23.08
CA ARG A 144 3.54 -6.52 24.45
C ARG A 144 3.92 -7.99 24.45
N MET A 145 5.21 -8.27 24.64
CA MET A 145 5.61 -9.53 25.25
C MET A 145 5.38 -9.42 26.77
N PRO A 146 4.49 -10.19 27.38
CA PRO A 146 4.59 -10.48 28.80
C PRO A 146 5.54 -11.66 28.95
N GLY A 147 6.79 -11.36 29.30
CA GLY A 147 7.68 -12.37 29.88
C GLY A 147 7.43 -12.45 31.38
N ALA A 148 7.30 -13.68 31.86
CA ALA A 148 7.46 -14.12 33.26
C ALA A 148 6.36 -13.74 34.27
N ASP A 149 5.36 -14.61 34.39
CA ASP A 149 5.14 -15.31 35.66
C ASP A 149 4.44 -16.65 35.43
N GLY A 150 4.91 -17.68 36.14
CA GLY A 150 4.62 -19.09 35.84
C GLY A 150 3.28 -19.63 36.38
N GLY A 151 2.86 -20.77 35.83
CA GLY A 151 1.88 -21.66 36.47
C GLY A 151 0.87 -22.33 35.53
N ASP A 152 1.16 -23.59 35.21
CA ASP A 152 0.23 -24.72 34.96
C ASP A 152 -0.85 -24.71 33.84
N GLN A 153 -0.62 -25.65 32.90
CA GLN A 153 -1.58 -26.50 32.12
C GLN A 153 -2.49 -25.91 31.03
N PRO A 154 -3.01 -26.75 30.09
CA PRO A 154 -2.33 -27.77 29.31
C PRO A 154 -2.59 -27.61 27.79
N VAL A 155 -1.81 -28.35 27.01
CA VAL A 155 -1.85 -28.46 25.55
C VAL A 155 -3.14 -29.18 25.09
N ALA A 156 -3.95 -28.56 24.23
CA ALA A 156 -4.91 -29.25 23.36
C ALA A 156 -5.40 -28.37 22.19
N ASP A 157 -5.33 -28.97 21.00
CA ASP A 157 -6.19 -28.80 19.82
C ASP A 157 -6.08 -27.55 18.93
N LEU A 158 -5.11 -27.60 18.00
CA LEU A 158 -5.27 -27.05 16.65
C LEU A 158 -5.55 -28.22 15.68
N PRO A 159 -6.64 -28.18 14.89
CA PRO A 159 -6.92 -29.22 13.90
C PRO A 159 -5.93 -29.17 12.72
N PRO A 160 -5.40 -30.31 12.27
CA PRO A 160 -4.34 -30.39 11.25
C PRO A 160 -4.87 -30.35 9.80
N SER A 161 -5.67 -29.35 9.43
CA SER A 161 -6.37 -29.35 8.14
C SER A 161 -6.07 -28.19 7.18
N LEU A 162 -4.82 -27.70 7.11
CA LEU A 162 -4.42 -26.72 6.08
C LEU A 162 -3.02 -26.95 5.47
N LEU A 163 -2.41 -28.13 5.64
CA LEU A 163 -1.04 -28.39 5.16
C LEU A 163 -0.87 -29.57 4.21
N GLU A 164 -1.94 -30.24 3.77
CA GLU A 164 -1.84 -31.31 2.76
C GLU A 164 -3.03 -31.30 1.80
N SER A 165 -2.94 -30.49 0.75
CA SER A 165 -3.44 -30.81 -0.59
C SER A 165 -3.21 -29.60 -1.49
N LEU A 166 -2.21 -29.68 -2.36
CA LEU A 166 -2.35 -29.42 -3.79
C LEU A 166 -1.02 -29.85 -4.42
N ASP A 167 -1.05 -31.15 -4.70
CA ASP A 167 -0.11 -31.90 -5.50
C ASP A 167 -0.11 -31.40 -6.95
N GLU A 168 1.00 -31.71 -7.59
CA GLU A 168 1.45 -31.35 -8.92
C GLU A 168 0.45 -31.78 -10.01
N ASN A 169 0.00 -30.85 -10.85
CA ASN A 169 -0.39 -31.16 -12.24
C ASN A 169 -0.28 -29.88 -13.08
N ALA A 170 0.78 -29.84 -13.87
CA ALA A 170 0.95 -28.91 -14.98
C ALA A 170 0.08 -29.38 -16.15
N GLU A 171 -1.00 -28.66 -16.43
CA GLU A 171 -1.66 -28.70 -17.74
C GLU A 171 -1.29 -27.43 -18.51
N GLU A 172 -0.71 -27.66 -19.69
CA GLU A 172 -0.35 -26.66 -20.68
C GLU A 172 -1.62 -25.93 -21.15
N VAL A 173 -1.65 -24.60 -20.95
CA VAL A 173 -2.64 -23.73 -21.60
C VAL A 173 -1.99 -23.07 -22.79
N GLU A 174 -2.51 -23.45 -23.96
CA GLU A 174 -2.18 -22.99 -25.29
C GLU A 174 -2.38 -21.46 -25.41
N VAL A 175 -1.29 -20.74 -25.65
CA VAL A 175 -1.29 -19.28 -25.86
C VAL A 175 -1.76 -19.01 -27.29
N VAL A 176 -3.01 -18.55 -27.42
CA VAL A 176 -3.56 -18.00 -28.66
C VAL A 176 -2.88 -16.65 -28.95
N GLN A 177 -2.20 -16.57 -30.10
CA GLN A 177 -1.61 -15.36 -30.66
C GLN A 177 -2.69 -14.30 -30.93
N ALA A 178 -2.47 -13.09 -30.43
CA ALA A 178 -3.15 -11.89 -30.90
C ALA A 178 -2.11 -10.77 -31.09
N SER A 179 -1.74 -10.62 -32.36
CA SER A 179 -1.62 -9.36 -33.12
C SER A 179 -0.72 -8.24 -32.59
N GLU A 180 0.28 -7.93 -33.42
CA GLU A 180 1.11 -6.72 -33.45
C GLU A 180 0.28 -5.44 -33.25
N VAL A 181 0.77 -4.55 -32.38
CA VAL A 181 0.36 -3.15 -32.33
C VAL A 181 1.60 -2.29 -32.21
N ASP A 182 1.68 -1.31 -33.11
CA ASP A 182 2.74 -0.32 -33.33
C ASP A 182 3.44 0.19 -32.06
N GLU A 183 4.78 0.17 -32.10
CA GLU A 183 5.66 0.87 -31.18
C GLU A 183 5.54 2.39 -31.43
N VAL A 184 4.84 3.08 -30.52
CA VAL A 184 4.96 4.53 -30.38
C VAL A 184 5.87 4.79 -29.18
N GLU A 185 7.04 5.37 -29.43
CA GLU A 185 7.95 5.91 -28.42
C GLU A 185 7.17 6.91 -27.53
N VAL A 186 6.85 6.48 -26.30
CA VAL A 186 6.39 7.38 -25.24
C VAL A 186 7.62 7.74 -24.43
N GLU A 187 8.05 9.00 -24.53
CA GLU A 187 9.05 9.60 -23.65
C GLU A 187 8.66 9.35 -22.17
N GLU A 188 9.53 8.68 -21.42
CA GLU A 188 9.40 8.53 -19.97
C GLU A 188 9.30 9.93 -19.33
N PRO A 189 8.23 10.23 -18.57
CA PRO A 189 8.22 11.46 -17.78
C PRO A 189 9.29 11.37 -16.69
N ALA A 190 10.17 12.37 -16.68
CA ALA A 190 11.24 12.53 -15.73
C ALA A 190 10.76 12.24 -14.29
N SER A 191 11.50 11.35 -13.62
CA SER A 191 11.27 10.98 -12.22
C SER A 191 11.22 12.25 -11.37
N PRO A 192 10.19 12.44 -10.51
CA PRO A 192 10.17 13.59 -9.62
C PRO A 192 11.36 13.50 -8.67
N SER A 193 12.23 14.50 -8.72
CA SER A 193 13.36 14.64 -7.81
C SER A 193 12.90 14.48 -6.35
N PRO A 194 13.56 13.62 -5.54
CA PRO A 194 13.13 13.32 -4.19
C PRO A 194 13.16 14.59 -3.34
N ARG A 195 12.04 14.87 -2.66
CA ARG A 195 11.89 15.99 -1.73
C ARG A 195 12.92 15.87 -0.60
N ASP A 196 13.56 16.99 -0.27
CA ASP A 196 14.57 17.12 0.79
C ASP A 196 14.13 16.44 2.09
N GLY A 197 14.81 15.34 2.43
CA GLY A 197 14.62 14.62 3.69
C GLY A 197 14.11 13.18 3.57
N ALA A 198 13.82 12.67 2.37
CA ALA A 198 13.59 11.24 2.16
C ALA A 198 14.91 10.47 1.95
N LEU A 199 15.01 9.24 2.46
CA LEU A 199 16.10 8.33 2.08
C LEU A 199 15.99 8.06 0.58
N PRO A 200 17.11 8.07 -0.19
CA PRO A 200 17.09 7.64 -1.58
C PRO A 200 16.47 6.25 -1.70
N ASP A 201 15.61 6.04 -2.69
CA ASP A 201 14.85 4.80 -2.86
C ASP A 201 15.70 3.53 -2.69
N PRO A 202 16.91 3.42 -3.29
CA PRO A 202 17.76 2.22 -3.13
C PRO A 202 18.18 1.94 -1.68
N LEU A 203 18.45 2.99 -0.90
CA LEU A 203 18.85 2.88 0.50
C LEU A 203 17.65 2.61 1.41
N PHE A 204 16.50 3.16 1.07
CA PHE A 204 15.25 2.85 1.75
C PHE A 204 14.86 1.37 1.57
N TYR A 205 14.92 0.84 0.34
CA TYR A 205 14.69 -0.58 0.09
C TYR A 205 15.64 -1.49 0.87
N SER A 206 16.91 -1.07 0.92
CA SER A 206 17.95 -1.76 1.66
C SER A 206 17.63 -1.87 3.15
N LEU A 207 17.12 -0.78 3.76
CA LEU A 207 16.74 -0.74 5.16
C LEU A 207 15.64 -1.76 5.49
N VAL A 208 14.57 -1.80 4.69
CA VAL A 208 13.43 -2.68 4.97
C VAL A 208 13.80 -4.16 4.85
N ILE A 209 14.59 -4.52 3.83
CA ILE A 209 15.05 -5.89 3.67
C ILE A 209 15.92 -6.30 4.86
N LEU A 210 16.84 -5.44 5.29
CA LEU A 210 17.69 -5.71 6.45
C LEU A 210 16.90 -5.81 7.76
N GLU A 211 15.87 -4.98 7.96
CA GLU A 211 14.98 -5.08 9.13
C GLU A 211 14.22 -6.42 9.16
N ARG A 212 13.78 -6.90 8.00
CA ARG A 212 13.16 -8.23 7.88
C ARG A 212 14.16 -9.34 8.20
N GLU A 213 15.35 -9.29 7.60
CA GLU A 213 16.40 -10.28 7.81
C GLU A 213 16.91 -10.30 9.26
N PHE A 214 16.94 -9.14 9.93
CA PHE A 214 17.30 -9.04 11.35
C PHE A 214 16.35 -9.83 12.26
N THR A 215 15.07 -9.92 11.91
CA THR A 215 14.09 -10.69 12.70
C THR A 215 14.17 -12.21 12.48
N ARG A 216 14.94 -12.68 11.50
CA ARG A 216 15.10 -14.11 11.22
C ARG A 216 16.20 -14.71 12.11
N PRO A 217 15.95 -15.83 12.81
CA PRO A 217 16.96 -16.50 13.64
C PRO A 217 17.99 -17.30 12.83
N ALA A 218 18.02 -17.17 11.50
CA ALA A 218 18.91 -17.93 10.61
C ALA A 218 20.38 -17.49 10.67
N TYR A 219 20.65 -16.29 11.21
CA TYR A 219 21.99 -15.72 11.26
C TYR A 219 22.65 -15.92 12.63
N GLY A 220 23.93 -16.28 12.62
CA GLY A 220 24.75 -16.31 13.84
C GLY A 220 24.93 -14.91 14.47
N PRO A 221 25.40 -14.83 15.73
CA PRO A 221 25.47 -13.57 16.49
C PRO A 221 26.38 -12.52 15.83
N THR A 222 27.42 -12.94 15.12
CA THR A 222 28.31 -12.03 14.37
C THR A 222 27.62 -11.41 13.16
N SER A 223 26.87 -12.21 12.40
CA SER A 223 26.09 -11.75 11.25
C SER A 223 24.95 -10.83 11.70
N GLN A 224 24.26 -11.17 12.80
CA GLN A 224 23.19 -10.34 13.36
C GLN A 224 23.69 -8.95 13.77
N ARG A 225 24.85 -8.87 14.45
CA ARG A 225 25.47 -7.58 14.79
C ARG A 225 25.82 -6.75 13.56
N ALA A 226 26.30 -7.38 12.49
CA ALA A 226 26.61 -6.67 11.24
C ALA A 226 25.35 -6.13 10.56
N ILE A 227 24.24 -6.89 10.56
CA ILE A 227 22.95 -6.44 10.05
C ILE A 227 22.39 -5.30 10.91
N GLU A 228 22.47 -5.42 12.24
CA GLU A 228 22.03 -4.38 13.18
C GLU A 228 22.75 -3.05 12.97
N GLU A 229 24.08 -3.09 12.79
CA GLU A 229 24.90 -1.91 12.48
C GLU A 229 24.48 -1.28 11.13
N LEU A 230 24.23 -2.08 10.09
CA LEU A 230 23.76 -1.58 8.80
C LEU A 230 22.38 -0.91 8.91
N VAL A 231 21.45 -1.52 9.64
CA VAL A 231 20.11 -0.94 9.91
C VAL A 231 20.24 0.38 10.66
N LYS A 232 21.11 0.43 11.67
CA LYS A 232 21.36 1.65 12.45
C LYS A 232 21.89 2.79 11.57
N LEU A 233 22.92 2.53 10.76
CA LEU A 233 23.48 3.53 9.85
C LEU A 233 22.47 4.07 8.84
N LEU A 234 21.59 3.20 8.32
CA LEU A 234 20.52 3.59 7.40
C LEU A 234 19.41 4.41 8.10
N ARG A 235 19.05 4.06 9.34
CA ARG A 235 18.07 4.82 10.14
C ARG A 235 18.60 6.19 10.57
N ASP A 236 19.84 6.24 11.03
CA ASP A 236 20.52 7.45 11.48
C ASP A 236 20.96 8.34 10.31
N ARG A 237 20.79 7.84 9.07
CA ARG A 237 21.16 8.52 7.80
C ARG A 237 22.64 8.89 7.75
N ASP A 238 23.47 8.11 8.41
CA ASP A 238 24.92 8.28 8.38
C ASP A 238 25.50 7.64 7.11
N PHE A 239 25.28 8.32 5.98
CA PHE A 239 25.72 7.85 4.67
C PHE A 239 27.25 7.89 4.51
N GLU A 240 27.94 8.77 5.25
CA GLU A 240 29.41 8.84 5.22
C GLU A 240 30.01 7.59 5.83
N THR A 241 29.57 7.23 7.05
CA THR A 241 30.01 6.00 7.70
C THR A 241 29.54 4.77 6.93
N LEU A 242 28.30 4.75 6.42
CA LEU A 242 27.79 3.63 5.61
C LEU A 242 28.65 3.42 4.36
N ARG A 243 29.03 4.48 3.63
CA ARG A 243 29.86 4.39 2.42
C ARG A 243 31.23 3.77 2.71
N LEU A 244 31.83 4.07 3.86
CA LEU A 244 33.13 3.55 4.26
C LEU A 244 33.07 2.12 4.79
N THR A 245 31.99 1.75 5.47
CA THR A 245 31.93 0.51 6.26
C THR A 245 31.11 -0.60 5.62
N TYR A 246 30.19 -0.31 4.70
CA TYR A 246 29.21 -1.32 4.22
C TYR A 246 29.87 -2.59 3.69
N LYS A 247 30.95 -2.50 2.90
CA LYS A 247 31.69 -3.67 2.38
C LYS A 247 32.22 -4.56 3.51
N THR A 248 32.75 -3.94 4.57
CA THR A 248 33.29 -4.66 5.73
C THR A 248 32.18 -5.29 6.56
N LEU A 249 31.04 -4.61 6.70
CA LEU A 249 29.87 -5.15 7.41
C LEU A 249 29.27 -6.34 6.66
N PHE A 250 29.07 -6.24 5.34
CA PHE A 250 28.62 -7.37 4.53
C PHE A 250 29.60 -8.55 4.54
N SER A 251 30.92 -8.32 4.56
CA SER A 251 31.90 -9.41 4.67
C SER A 251 31.88 -10.16 6.01
N ARG A 252 31.28 -9.57 7.06
CA ARG A 252 31.12 -10.22 8.37
C ARG A 252 29.87 -11.10 8.43
N ILE A 253 29.00 -11.03 7.42
CA ILE A 253 27.80 -11.86 7.33
C ILE A 253 28.21 -13.20 6.72
N VAL A 254 28.21 -14.24 7.56
CA VAL A 254 28.42 -15.62 7.14
C VAL A 254 27.15 -16.10 6.43
N GLU A 255 27.29 -16.61 5.21
CA GLU A 255 26.20 -17.10 4.34
C GLU A 255 25.07 -16.08 4.11
N PRO A 256 25.34 -14.97 3.37
CA PRO A 256 24.32 -13.98 3.09
C PRO A 256 23.20 -14.61 2.24
N GLY A 257 21.96 -14.56 2.73
CA GLY A 257 20.79 -14.96 1.96
C GLY A 257 20.62 -14.11 0.70
N LYS A 258 19.81 -14.59 -0.26
CA LYS A 258 19.53 -13.88 -1.53
C LYS A 258 19.10 -12.43 -1.32
N ASP A 259 18.33 -12.19 -0.27
CA ASP A 259 17.85 -10.86 0.13
C ASP A 259 19.00 -9.95 0.56
N VAL A 260 19.92 -10.44 1.40
CA VAL A 260 21.09 -9.68 1.87
C VAL A 260 22.05 -9.37 0.72
N GLN A 261 22.23 -10.31 -0.22
CA GLN A 261 23.03 -10.08 -1.43
C GLN A 261 22.44 -8.98 -2.30
N ARG A 262 21.10 -8.98 -2.49
CA ARG A 262 20.39 -7.93 -3.21
C ARG A 262 20.57 -6.56 -2.54
N VAL A 263 20.54 -6.49 -1.22
CA VAL A 263 20.83 -5.26 -0.47
C VAL A 263 22.26 -4.77 -0.73
N GLN A 264 23.24 -5.67 -0.69
CA GLN A 264 24.64 -5.32 -0.97
C GLN A 264 24.81 -4.69 -2.36
N GLU A 265 24.13 -5.24 -3.37
CA GLU A 265 24.12 -4.70 -4.72
C GLU A 265 23.45 -3.32 -4.81
N LEU A 266 22.29 -3.13 -4.14
CA LEU A 266 21.57 -1.86 -4.14
C LEU A 266 22.38 -0.73 -3.50
N ILE A 267 22.96 -0.99 -2.32
CA ILE A 267 23.85 -0.04 -1.63
C ILE A 267 25.10 0.22 -2.47
N GLY A 268 25.68 -0.83 -3.08
CA GLY A 268 26.83 -0.72 -3.97
C GLY A 268 26.57 0.18 -5.18
N LYS A 269 25.45 -0.05 -5.89
CA LYS A 269 25.03 0.76 -7.05
C LYS A 269 24.78 2.21 -6.66
N HIS A 270 24.15 2.46 -5.53
CA HIS A 270 23.89 3.81 -5.03
C HIS A 270 25.20 4.61 -4.83
N PHE A 271 26.20 4.02 -4.16
CA PHE A 271 27.47 4.71 -3.93
C PHE A 271 28.41 4.73 -5.14
N GLN A 272 28.26 3.81 -6.09
CA GLN A 272 29.01 3.83 -7.36
C GLN A 272 28.44 4.89 -8.32
N GLY A 273 27.11 4.98 -8.46
CA GLY A 273 26.44 5.98 -9.29
C GLY A 273 26.68 7.43 -8.83
N SER A 274 26.87 7.64 -7.52
CA SER A 274 27.16 8.96 -6.94
C SER A 274 28.59 9.46 -7.20
N SER A 275 29.49 8.61 -7.73
CA SER A 275 30.87 9.00 -8.10
C SER A 275 31.02 9.53 -9.54
N ALA A 276 29.96 9.50 -10.36
CA ALA A 276 29.99 9.97 -11.75
C ALA A 276 29.61 11.45 -11.93
N GLY A 277 29.42 12.20 -10.82
CA GLY A 277 28.96 13.60 -10.83
C GLY A 277 29.90 14.62 -10.17
N LEU A 278 31.20 14.30 -10.06
CA LEU A 278 32.25 15.25 -9.66
C LEU A 278 33.19 15.52 -10.82
#